data_AF-A0A958L533-F1
#
_entry.id   AF-A0A958L533-F1
#
_cell.length_a   1.000
_cell.length_b   1.000
_cell.length_c   1.000
_cell.angle_alpha   90.00
_cell.angle_beta   90.00
_cell.angle_gamma   90.00
#
_symmetry.space_group_name_H-M   'P 1'
#
loop_
_entity.id
_entity.type
_entity.pdbx_description
1 polymer ?
#
loop_
_entity_poly.entity_id
_entity_poly.type
_entity_poly.pdbx_seq_one_letter_code
_entity_poly.pdbx_strand_id
1 'polypeptide(L)'
;NRAIASADIGPIATSNLSQGPSSSWGQRFSGLRGTTIYGVDQSLNDDQIVYLALAGGIARTGNFTDDPDILATTPIVWSYPILTGDFANPAFSVKIDPDDDNIVYVGSGTLFRGVRDGGGTFTFSDLLGDDTPGKNIVDLSISGDGIVVASAQVSGAFDGSVRVLRRSDQQLLSTNLSGIPVTAVFAISEQIFYAGVGGAPSLEMGASDSANLGLYRSIDGGENWTKLDSNEDLNEVGVSDLEYDAQKDTLYVGALNPDGGSDDSDDSDSDDSDDLDDDDPIPTFYIVKNASSSSPTIKGGALGLPSQDVSALSYASKEGTRKLYAAVSGDIYESDSNGKTFSLFFDGNPREQINVLFFDPLLRASNAGFDGLSGLANLIVSNVFGKISGGSRKPIKVKFNRPIDTSRATKRKIRAKAGRGFRSSTRISKSGQSAVITPRGSWPAKGSVRVQVRSSLTTEGGDESIDTDYDGSQGGQNYRKRIKLRTK
;
A
#
# COMPACT_ATOMS: atom_id res chain seq x y z
N ASN A 1 -20.26 -7.01 4.45
CA ASN A 1 -18.85 -7.41 4.51
C ASN A 1 -18.20 -7.06 3.19
N ARG A 2 -17.72 -5.82 3.06
CA ARG A 2 -16.84 -5.33 1.99
C ARG A 2 -15.38 -5.41 2.47
N ALA A 3 -14.45 -5.26 1.53
CA ALA A 3 -13.04 -5.07 1.77
C ALA A 3 -12.53 -3.97 0.82
N ILE A 4 -11.57 -3.19 1.28
CA ILE A 4 -10.83 -2.19 0.50
C ILE A 4 -9.35 -2.51 0.69
N ALA A 5 -8.57 -2.47 -0.40
CA ALA A 5 -7.13 -2.63 -0.33
C ALA A 5 -6.41 -1.57 -1.18
N SER A 6 -5.27 -1.10 -0.69
CA SER A 6 -4.28 -0.38 -1.51
C SER A 6 -3.49 -1.38 -2.35
N ALA A 7 -3.27 -1.03 -3.61
CA ALA A 7 -2.40 -1.73 -4.55
C ALA A 7 -1.73 -0.68 -5.45
N ASP A 8 -0.61 -1.01 -6.09
CA ASP A 8 0.20 -0.13 -6.97
C ASP A 8 -0.62 0.71 -7.97
N ILE A 9 -1.74 0.12 -8.43
CA ILE A 9 -2.62 0.68 -9.45
C ILE A 9 -3.70 1.63 -8.91
N GLY A 10 -3.86 1.71 -7.59
CA GLY A 10 -4.91 2.43 -6.86
C GLY A 10 -5.91 1.50 -6.15
N PRO A 11 -6.84 2.05 -5.35
CA PRO A 11 -7.71 1.28 -4.45
C PRO A 11 -8.61 0.26 -5.17
N ILE A 12 -8.49 -0.99 -4.77
CA ILE A 12 -9.39 -2.08 -5.14
C ILE A 12 -10.38 -2.36 -4.00
N ALA A 13 -11.55 -2.89 -4.33
CA ALA A 13 -12.50 -3.37 -3.34
C ALA A 13 -13.23 -4.61 -3.83
N THR A 14 -13.56 -5.52 -2.91
CA THR A 14 -14.42 -6.66 -3.20
C THR A 14 -15.85 -6.22 -3.53
N SER A 15 -16.62 -7.15 -4.10
CA SER A 15 -18.05 -7.03 -4.37
C SER A 15 -18.93 -7.82 -3.39
N ASN A 16 -18.36 -8.81 -2.70
CA ASN A 16 -18.98 -9.56 -1.61
C ASN A 16 -17.95 -10.56 -1.04
N LEU A 17 -17.66 -10.52 0.26
CA LEU A 17 -16.72 -11.45 0.91
C LEU A 17 -17.27 -12.86 1.17
N SER A 18 -18.59 -13.09 1.13
CA SER A 18 -19.16 -14.43 1.33
C SER A 18 -18.88 -15.42 0.18
N GLN A 19 -18.09 -15.00 -0.81
CA GLN A 19 -17.65 -15.80 -1.95
C GLN A 19 -16.20 -16.34 -1.79
N GLY A 20 -15.49 -16.00 -0.70
CA GLY A 20 -14.13 -16.49 -0.45
C GLY A 20 -13.17 -16.15 -1.61
N PRO A 21 -12.28 -17.08 -2.02
CA PRO A 21 -11.40 -16.90 -3.19
C PRO A 21 -12.11 -16.69 -4.55
N SER A 22 -13.45 -16.73 -4.61
CA SER A 22 -14.21 -16.36 -5.81
C SER A 22 -14.80 -14.93 -5.77
N SER A 23 -14.58 -14.19 -4.68
CA SER A 23 -14.94 -12.78 -4.52
C SER A 23 -14.33 -11.91 -5.63
N SER A 24 -15.16 -11.25 -6.43
CA SER A 24 -14.64 -10.39 -7.50
C SER A 24 -14.17 -9.03 -6.98
N TRP A 25 -12.88 -8.74 -7.15
CA TRP A 25 -12.26 -7.46 -6.80
C TRP A 25 -12.35 -6.46 -7.98
N GLY A 26 -12.77 -5.23 -7.68
CA GLY A 26 -12.98 -4.16 -8.65
C GLY A 26 -12.25 -2.88 -8.28
N GLN A 27 -11.66 -2.22 -9.28
CA GLN A 27 -11.03 -0.90 -9.14
C GLN A 27 -12.06 0.15 -8.73
N ARG A 28 -11.82 0.89 -7.64
CA ARG A 28 -12.74 1.95 -7.12
C ARG A 28 -12.24 3.38 -7.38
N PHE A 29 -11.09 3.55 -8.03
CA PHE A 29 -10.44 4.83 -8.28
C PHE A 29 -10.96 5.61 -9.49
N SER A 30 -12.25 5.97 -9.50
CA SER A 30 -12.76 6.88 -10.52
C SER A 30 -12.41 8.34 -10.27
N GLY A 31 -11.15 8.68 -10.53
CA GLY A 31 -10.59 10.04 -10.42
C GLY A 31 -9.10 10.01 -10.08
N LEU A 32 -8.75 9.24 -9.05
CA LEU A 32 -7.40 9.04 -8.51
C LEU A 32 -6.59 8.12 -9.46
N ARG A 33 -5.61 8.63 -10.22
CA ARG A 33 -5.11 7.90 -11.43
C ARG A 33 -3.60 8.00 -11.68
N GLY A 34 -2.79 7.89 -10.60
CA GLY A 34 -1.32 7.94 -10.60
C GLY A 34 -0.75 8.48 -9.29
N THR A 35 -1.17 7.91 -8.15
CA THR A 35 -0.76 8.28 -6.78
C THR A 35 -0.71 7.02 -5.93
N THR A 36 0.23 6.95 -4.98
CA THR A 36 0.27 5.93 -3.93
C THR A 36 -0.85 6.19 -2.91
N ILE A 37 -1.35 5.13 -2.26
CA ILE A 37 -2.13 5.22 -1.03
C ILE A 37 -1.28 4.67 0.11
N TYR A 38 -1.25 5.38 1.22
CA TYR A 38 -0.53 4.99 2.43
C TYR A 38 -1.49 4.61 3.59
N GLY A 39 -2.74 5.07 3.54
CA GLY A 39 -3.76 4.71 4.53
C GLY A 39 -5.20 4.91 4.02
N VAL A 40 -6.16 4.21 4.61
CA VAL A 40 -7.61 4.28 4.30
C VAL A 40 -8.41 4.36 5.59
N ASP A 41 -9.56 5.02 5.59
CA ASP A 41 -10.50 4.85 6.71
C ASP A 41 -11.96 4.98 6.25
N GLN A 42 -12.87 4.25 6.90
CA GLN A 42 -14.31 4.26 6.66
C GLN A 42 -15.05 4.71 7.91
N SER A 43 -16.10 5.51 7.75
CA SER A 43 -16.88 5.97 8.90
C SER A 43 -17.57 4.81 9.63
N LEU A 44 -17.64 4.93 10.96
CA LEU A 44 -18.40 4.04 11.83
C LEU A 44 -19.92 4.33 11.80
N ASN A 45 -20.32 5.51 11.33
CA ASN A 45 -21.69 6.02 11.33
C ASN A 45 -22.35 5.97 9.92
N ASP A 46 -21.57 6.06 8.85
CA ASP A 46 -22.01 5.96 7.45
C ASP A 46 -20.99 5.20 6.58
N ASP A 47 -21.31 3.94 6.25
CA ASP A 47 -20.43 3.07 5.46
C ASP A 47 -20.15 3.56 4.02
N GLN A 48 -20.82 4.62 3.56
CA GLN A 48 -20.57 5.28 2.27
C GLN A 48 -19.45 6.33 2.33
N ILE A 49 -19.02 6.75 3.52
CA ILE A 49 -17.94 7.73 3.72
C ILE A 49 -16.61 6.99 3.88
N VAL A 50 -15.70 7.21 2.92
CA VAL A 50 -14.32 6.69 2.95
C VAL A 50 -13.34 7.82 2.63
N TYR A 51 -12.23 7.86 3.36
CA TYR A 51 -11.08 8.73 3.11
C TYR A 51 -9.84 7.92 2.71
N LEU A 52 -8.92 8.54 1.99
CA LEU A 52 -7.63 7.97 1.59
C LEU A 52 -6.49 8.96 1.85
N ALA A 53 -5.42 8.49 2.49
CA ALA A 53 -4.15 9.19 2.63
C ALA A 53 -3.27 8.87 1.42
N LEU A 54 -2.84 9.91 0.69
CA LEU A 54 -2.22 9.79 -0.63
C LEU A 54 -0.93 10.62 -0.74
N ALA A 55 -0.12 10.32 -1.76
CA ALA A 55 1.09 11.06 -2.11
C ALA A 55 0.88 12.55 -2.51
N GLY A 56 -0.36 13.04 -2.50
CA GLY A 56 -0.72 14.43 -2.81
C GLY A 56 -1.86 14.94 -1.91
N GLY A 57 -1.75 14.70 -0.60
CA GLY A 57 -2.77 15.03 0.40
C GLY A 57 -3.83 13.94 0.56
N ILE A 58 -5.06 14.30 0.93
CA ILE A 58 -6.16 13.34 1.13
C ILE A 58 -7.24 13.41 0.04
N ALA A 59 -7.88 12.26 -0.20
CA ALA A 59 -9.14 12.15 -0.96
C ALA A 59 -10.29 11.70 -0.04
N ARG A 60 -11.53 12.05 -0.41
CA ARG A 60 -12.76 11.58 0.23
C ARG A 60 -13.79 11.15 -0.81
N THR A 61 -14.61 10.17 -0.48
CA THR A 61 -15.90 9.92 -1.14
C THR A 61 -17.05 9.93 -0.13
N GLY A 62 -18.28 10.01 -0.62
CA GLY A 62 -19.52 9.88 0.15
C GLY A 62 -20.55 9.01 -0.58
N ASN A 63 -20.09 8.14 -1.47
CA ASN A 63 -20.89 7.15 -2.17
C ASN A 63 -20.10 5.85 -2.38
N PHE A 64 -19.38 5.39 -1.34
CA PHE A 64 -18.59 4.17 -1.39
C PHE A 64 -19.46 2.90 -1.33
N THR A 65 -19.93 2.48 -2.49
CA THR A 65 -20.79 1.30 -2.64
C THR A 65 -20.12 0.17 -3.42
N ASP A 66 -20.43 -1.06 -3.02
CA ASP A 66 -20.10 -2.31 -3.71
C ASP A 66 -21.24 -2.82 -4.60
N ASP A 67 -22.45 -2.28 -4.46
CA ASP A 67 -23.65 -2.64 -5.21
C ASP A 67 -23.45 -2.46 -6.73
N PRO A 68 -23.58 -3.53 -7.54
CA PRO A 68 -23.30 -3.46 -8.97
C PRO A 68 -24.33 -2.66 -9.77
N ASP A 69 -25.58 -2.56 -9.32
CA ASP A 69 -26.66 -1.81 -9.99
C ASP A 69 -26.55 -0.31 -9.67
N ILE A 70 -26.16 0.04 -8.44
CA ILE A 70 -25.77 1.42 -8.11
C ILE A 70 -24.51 1.80 -8.89
N LEU A 71 -23.45 0.97 -8.89
CA LEU A 71 -22.21 1.26 -9.63
C LEU A 71 -22.43 1.36 -11.16
N ALA A 72 -23.42 0.68 -11.72
CA ALA A 72 -23.79 0.78 -13.14
C ALA A 72 -24.44 2.12 -13.52
N THR A 73 -25.00 2.85 -12.54
CA THR A 73 -25.72 4.12 -12.76
C THR A 73 -25.01 5.34 -12.16
N THR A 74 -24.34 5.14 -11.02
CA THR A 74 -23.75 6.16 -10.15
C THR A 74 -22.32 5.73 -9.77
N PRO A 75 -21.29 6.15 -10.51
CA PRO A 75 -19.91 5.79 -10.18
C PRO A 75 -19.47 6.43 -8.86
N ILE A 76 -18.57 5.77 -8.12
CA ILE A 76 -17.90 6.38 -6.96
C ILE A 76 -17.16 7.63 -7.41
N VAL A 77 -17.44 8.77 -6.75
CA VAL A 77 -16.79 10.06 -7.01
C VAL A 77 -15.86 10.38 -5.85
N TRP A 78 -14.62 10.75 -6.19
CA TRP A 78 -13.61 11.19 -5.22
C TRP A 78 -13.41 12.70 -5.30
N SER A 79 -13.61 13.38 -4.17
CA SER A 79 -13.11 14.74 -3.95
C SER A 79 -11.61 14.66 -3.64
N TYR A 80 -10.78 15.21 -4.52
CA TYR A 80 -9.31 15.19 -4.40
C TYR A 80 -8.65 16.27 -5.27
N PRO A 81 -7.53 16.88 -4.82
CA PRO A 81 -7.02 16.87 -3.45
C PRO A 81 -7.89 17.75 -2.52
N ILE A 82 -8.03 17.35 -1.26
CA ILE A 82 -8.76 18.12 -0.23
C ILE A 82 -7.78 18.93 0.61
N LEU A 83 -6.72 18.29 1.11
CA LEU A 83 -5.57 18.98 1.70
C LEU A 83 -4.74 19.59 0.57
N THR A 84 -4.56 20.90 0.56
CA THR A 84 -3.87 21.67 -0.50
C THR A 84 -3.16 22.89 0.07
N GLY A 85 -2.17 23.42 -0.66
CA GLY A 85 -1.33 24.55 -0.23
C GLY A 85 0.10 24.08 0.04
N ASP A 86 0.79 24.79 0.93
CA ASP A 86 2.18 24.46 1.31
C ASP A 86 2.30 23.15 2.11
N PHE A 87 1.17 22.60 2.57
CA PHE A 87 1.02 21.26 3.15
C PHE A 87 1.19 20.12 2.12
N ALA A 88 2.09 20.29 1.14
CA ALA A 88 2.24 19.43 -0.03
C ALA A 88 3.04 18.14 0.22
N ASN A 89 3.31 17.80 1.48
CA ASN A 89 3.86 16.50 1.88
C ASN A 89 2.82 15.39 1.65
N PRO A 90 3.24 14.13 1.45
CA PRO A 90 2.30 13.00 1.42
C PRO A 90 1.47 12.95 2.70
N ALA A 91 0.20 12.58 2.58
CA ALA A 91 -0.55 12.08 3.72
C ALA A 91 -0.24 10.59 3.83
N PHE A 92 0.37 10.18 4.95
CA PHE A 92 0.72 8.78 5.22
C PHE A 92 -0.42 8.06 5.92
N SER A 93 -1.00 8.66 6.95
CA SER A 93 -2.13 8.10 7.70
C SER A 93 -3.35 9.00 7.66
N VAL A 94 -4.53 8.38 7.83
CA VAL A 94 -5.81 9.08 8.02
C VAL A 94 -6.67 8.28 8.99
N LYS A 95 -7.40 8.97 9.88
CA LYS A 95 -8.53 8.42 10.62
C LYS A 95 -9.67 9.42 10.68
N ILE A 96 -10.90 8.93 10.60
CA ILE A 96 -12.13 9.69 10.83
C ILE A 96 -12.35 9.77 12.34
N ASP A 97 -12.91 10.88 12.81
CA ASP A 97 -13.31 10.99 14.20
C ASP A 97 -14.49 10.04 14.48
N PRO A 98 -14.39 9.12 15.47
CA PRO A 98 -15.42 8.11 15.69
C PRO A 98 -16.79 8.69 16.08
N ASP A 99 -16.82 9.94 16.59
CA ASP A 99 -18.03 10.61 17.05
C ASP A 99 -18.58 11.66 16.04
N ASP A 100 -17.85 12.01 14.98
CA ASP A 100 -18.30 12.94 13.92
C ASP A 100 -17.52 12.78 12.59
N ASP A 101 -18.17 12.20 11.59
CA ASP A 101 -17.68 11.97 10.21
C ASP A 101 -17.19 13.21 9.44
N ASN A 102 -17.46 14.41 9.97
CA ASN A 102 -16.99 15.68 9.42
C ASN A 102 -15.60 16.07 9.97
N ILE A 103 -15.13 15.43 11.03
CA ILE A 103 -13.78 15.60 11.56
C ILE A 103 -12.90 14.45 11.05
N VAL A 104 -11.69 14.80 10.59
CA VAL A 104 -10.69 13.83 10.10
C VAL A 104 -9.30 14.23 10.60
N TYR A 105 -8.52 13.26 11.04
CA TYR A 105 -7.14 13.42 11.45
C TYR A 105 -6.24 12.86 10.34
N VAL A 106 -5.22 13.61 9.95
CA VAL A 106 -4.35 13.30 8.81
C VAL A 106 -2.90 13.39 9.25
N GLY A 107 -2.18 12.27 9.17
CA GLY A 107 -0.75 12.22 9.40
C GLY A 107 0.04 12.54 8.13
N SER A 108 0.94 13.52 8.24
CA SER A 108 1.88 13.95 7.20
C SER A 108 3.20 14.32 7.89
N GLY A 109 3.92 15.38 7.47
CA GLY A 109 5.04 15.93 8.25
C GLY A 109 4.65 16.41 9.66
N THR A 110 3.35 16.68 9.88
CA THR A 110 2.72 16.93 11.18
C THR A 110 1.36 16.23 11.24
N LEU A 111 0.66 16.32 12.38
CA LEU A 111 -0.72 15.88 12.56
C LEU A 111 -1.68 17.04 12.26
N PHE A 112 -2.45 16.93 11.18
CA PHE A 112 -3.54 17.86 10.88
C PHE A 112 -4.89 17.34 11.37
N ARG A 113 -5.73 18.25 11.85
CA ARG A 113 -7.17 18.02 12.07
C ARG A 113 -7.97 18.82 11.05
N GLY A 114 -8.61 18.13 10.13
CA GLY A 114 -9.57 18.69 9.18
C GLY A 114 -10.98 18.68 9.77
N VAL A 115 -11.69 19.80 9.66
CA VAL A 115 -13.13 19.91 9.96
C VAL A 115 -13.87 20.31 8.70
N ARG A 116 -14.87 19.51 8.33
CA ARG A 116 -15.72 19.70 7.15
C ARG A 116 -16.96 20.53 7.51
N ASP A 117 -17.20 21.60 6.77
CA ASP A 117 -18.43 22.39 6.91
C ASP A 117 -19.64 21.75 6.19
N GLY A 118 -20.84 22.29 6.45
CA GLY A 118 -22.08 21.85 5.79
C GLY A 118 -22.15 22.14 4.28
N GLY A 119 -21.23 22.96 3.73
CA GLY A 119 -21.03 23.13 2.30
C GLY A 119 -20.08 22.09 1.68
N GLY A 120 -19.36 21.34 2.51
CA GLY A 120 -18.37 20.34 2.13
C GLY A 120 -16.93 20.84 2.04
N THR A 121 -16.65 22.09 2.43
CA THR A 121 -15.29 22.65 2.52
C THR A 121 -14.58 22.12 3.76
N PHE A 122 -13.26 21.91 3.70
CA PHE A 122 -12.46 21.59 4.88
C PHE A 122 -11.67 22.80 5.37
N THR A 123 -11.64 22.99 6.69
CA THR A 123 -10.65 23.83 7.39
C THR A 123 -9.68 22.90 8.12
N PHE A 124 -8.38 23.08 7.93
CA PHE A 124 -7.34 22.28 8.61
C PHE A 124 -6.63 23.12 9.68
N SER A 125 -6.41 22.52 10.85
CA SER A 125 -5.51 23.02 11.88
C SER A 125 -4.38 22.01 12.11
N ASP A 126 -3.13 22.48 12.14
CA ASP A 126 -2.01 21.72 12.69
C ASP A 126 -2.19 21.55 14.20
N LEU A 127 -2.05 20.33 14.71
CA LEU A 127 -2.19 20.00 16.14
C LEU A 127 -0.86 19.89 16.89
N LEU A 128 0.27 19.81 16.19
CA LEU A 128 1.59 19.64 16.81
C LEU A 128 2.49 20.86 16.64
N GLY A 129 2.34 21.63 15.55
CA GLY A 129 3.04 22.89 15.28
C GLY A 129 4.55 22.77 14.97
N ASP A 130 5.20 21.72 15.47
CA ASP A 130 6.58 21.37 15.18
C ASP A 130 6.68 20.50 13.91
N ASP A 131 6.92 21.15 12.76
CA ASP A 131 7.50 20.51 11.58
C ASP A 131 8.95 20.11 11.90
N THR A 132 9.12 18.97 12.59
CA THR A 132 10.43 18.34 12.85
C THR A 132 10.94 17.74 11.54
N PRO A 133 11.87 18.38 10.81
CA PRO A 133 12.00 18.14 9.38
C PRO A 133 12.50 16.73 9.07
N GLY A 134 11.70 15.98 8.29
CA GLY A 134 12.00 14.59 7.91
C GLY A 134 11.20 13.53 8.67
N LYS A 135 10.64 13.85 9.84
CA LYS A 135 9.66 12.96 10.50
C LYS A 135 8.31 13.04 9.79
N ASN A 136 7.63 11.91 9.69
CA ASN A 136 6.25 11.85 9.24
C ASN A 136 5.40 11.05 10.23
N ILE A 137 4.13 11.42 10.38
CA ILE A 137 3.13 10.72 11.15
C ILE A 137 2.63 9.53 10.31
N VAL A 138 3.31 8.39 10.47
CA VAL A 138 3.11 7.20 9.62
C VAL A 138 1.84 6.42 9.95
N ASP A 139 1.40 6.43 11.21
CA ASP A 139 0.16 5.80 11.67
C ASP A 139 -0.44 6.59 12.84
N LEU A 140 -1.77 6.46 13.06
CA LEU A 140 -2.46 7.07 14.19
C LEU A 140 -3.74 6.31 14.57
N SER A 141 -4.05 6.30 15.86
CA SER A 141 -5.21 5.61 16.44
C SER A 141 -5.94 6.47 17.46
N ILE A 142 -7.26 6.29 17.58
CA ILE A 142 -8.15 7.16 18.36
C ILE A 142 -9.01 6.31 19.31
N SER A 143 -9.05 6.68 20.58
CA SER A 143 -9.93 6.04 21.57
C SER A 143 -10.39 6.99 22.66
N GLY A 144 -11.70 7.22 22.75
CA GLY A 144 -12.26 8.14 23.74
C GLY A 144 -11.75 9.55 23.48
N ASP A 145 -11.28 10.24 24.50
CA ASP A 145 -10.61 11.54 24.36
C ASP A 145 -9.12 11.45 24.00
N GLY A 146 -8.56 10.25 23.77
CA GLY A 146 -7.15 10.05 23.43
C GLY A 146 -6.89 9.86 21.93
N ILE A 147 -5.85 10.53 21.42
CA ILE A 147 -5.24 10.28 20.11
C ILE A 147 -3.78 9.87 20.34
N VAL A 148 -3.36 8.74 19.78
CA VAL A 148 -1.95 8.31 19.73
C VAL A 148 -1.44 8.36 18.30
N VAL A 149 -0.24 8.90 18.10
CA VAL A 149 0.42 8.97 16.78
C VAL A 149 1.78 8.28 16.80
N ALA A 150 2.03 7.46 15.79
CA ALA A 150 3.36 6.97 15.42
C ALA A 150 4.06 8.01 14.56
N SER A 151 5.36 8.21 14.77
CA SER A 151 6.18 9.02 13.87
C SER A 151 7.52 8.37 13.61
N ALA A 152 7.92 8.36 12.35
CA ALA A 152 9.16 7.81 11.84
C ALA A 152 9.69 8.65 10.68
N GLN A 153 11.00 8.62 10.47
CA GLN A 153 11.66 9.28 9.35
C GLN A 153 11.68 8.39 8.10
N VAL A 154 11.16 8.92 6.99
CA VAL A 154 10.94 8.17 5.73
C VAL A 154 12.21 8.09 4.86
N SER A 155 13.35 8.56 5.37
CA SER A 155 14.63 8.57 4.65
C SER A 155 15.80 8.27 5.59
N GLY A 156 16.14 6.98 5.68
CA GLY A 156 17.46 6.47 6.09
C GLY A 156 18.01 6.88 7.46
N ALA A 157 17.17 7.27 8.42
CA ALA A 157 17.61 7.61 9.76
C ALA A 157 16.58 7.21 10.81
N PHE A 158 17.07 6.92 12.01
CA PHE A 158 16.34 6.18 13.05
C PHE A 158 15.37 7.04 13.87
N ASP A 159 15.17 8.30 13.50
CA ASP A 159 14.47 9.25 14.35
C ASP A 159 12.94 9.18 14.20
N GLY A 160 12.26 9.21 15.34
CA GLY A 160 10.83 8.99 15.48
C GLY A 160 10.34 9.36 16.88
N SER A 161 9.09 9.01 17.19
CA SER A 161 8.46 9.12 18.51
C SER A 161 7.03 8.56 18.50
N VAL A 162 6.53 8.12 19.66
CA VAL A 162 5.09 8.19 19.95
C VAL A 162 4.77 9.59 20.49
N ARG A 163 3.67 10.20 20.05
CA ARG A 163 3.06 11.34 20.76
C ARG A 163 1.63 11.02 21.12
N VAL A 164 1.16 11.53 22.26
CA VAL A 164 -0.24 11.39 22.71
C VAL A 164 -0.86 12.77 22.86
N LEU A 165 -2.05 12.95 22.31
CA LEU A 165 -2.84 14.18 22.42
C LEU A 165 -4.20 13.88 23.03
N ARG A 166 -4.75 14.86 23.78
CA ARG A 166 -6.17 14.89 24.13
C ARG A 166 -6.96 15.53 22.99
N ARG A 167 -8.09 14.93 22.61
CA ARG A 167 -8.91 15.33 21.45
C ARG A 167 -9.77 16.56 21.75
N SER A 168 -10.33 16.66 22.95
CA SER A 168 -11.28 17.71 23.36
C SER A 168 -10.70 19.13 23.40
N ASP A 169 -9.43 19.27 23.81
CA ASP A 169 -8.71 20.55 23.89
C ASP A 169 -7.45 20.62 23.01
N GLN A 170 -7.15 19.55 22.27
CA GLN A 170 -5.97 19.40 21.40
C GLN A 170 -4.63 19.50 22.14
N GLN A 171 -4.60 19.28 23.46
CA GLN A 171 -3.37 19.31 24.26
C GLN A 171 -2.47 18.11 23.94
N LEU A 172 -1.23 18.35 23.53
CA LEU A 172 -0.14 17.36 23.58
C LEU A 172 0.13 16.97 25.05
N LEU A 173 -0.09 15.70 25.39
CA LEU A 173 0.06 15.14 26.73
C LEU A 173 1.48 14.61 26.96
N SER A 174 2.02 13.86 26.00
CA SER A 174 3.35 13.27 26.09
C SER A 174 4.03 13.12 24.74
N THR A 175 5.34 12.97 24.76
CA THR A 175 6.17 12.53 23.63
C THR A 175 7.20 11.55 24.19
N ASN A 176 7.16 10.33 23.69
CA ASN A 176 7.87 9.16 24.21
C ASN A 176 8.49 8.36 23.06
N LEU A 177 9.38 7.40 23.37
CA LEU A 177 10.15 6.63 22.37
C LEU A 177 10.87 7.54 21.35
N SER A 178 11.39 8.69 21.81
CA SER A 178 12.09 9.66 20.95
C SER A 178 13.41 9.09 20.46
N GLY A 179 13.67 9.18 19.14
CA GLY A 179 14.84 8.55 18.52
C GLY A 179 14.65 7.07 18.20
N ILE A 180 13.41 6.57 18.23
CA ILE A 180 13.05 5.19 17.87
C ILE A 180 12.05 5.24 16.69
N PRO A 181 12.22 4.41 15.63
CA PRO A 181 11.34 4.42 14.46
C PRO A 181 10.04 3.65 14.75
N VAL A 182 9.06 4.35 15.33
CA VAL A 182 7.73 3.83 15.63
C VAL A 182 6.89 3.77 14.35
N THR A 183 6.42 2.58 13.98
CA THR A 183 5.78 2.32 12.68
C THR A 183 4.28 2.02 12.76
N ALA A 184 3.78 1.50 13.88
CA ALA A 184 2.35 1.26 14.12
C ALA A 184 1.94 1.73 15.52
N VAL A 185 0.71 2.19 15.71
CA VAL A 185 0.14 2.48 17.04
C VAL A 185 -1.33 2.07 17.15
N PHE A 186 -1.73 1.56 18.32
CA PHE A 186 -3.14 1.25 18.58
C PHE A 186 -3.62 1.74 19.94
N ALA A 187 -4.80 2.36 19.97
CA ALA A 187 -5.47 2.80 21.19
C ALA A 187 -6.64 1.88 21.58
N ILE A 188 -6.45 1.10 22.64
CA ILE A 188 -7.49 0.23 23.21
C ILE A 188 -8.44 1.05 24.10
N SER A 189 -7.89 1.93 24.92
CA SER A 189 -8.61 2.86 25.80
C SER A 189 -7.85 4.18 25.90
N GLU A 190 -8.36 5.15 26.68
CA GLU A 190 -7.66 6.40 26.99
C GLU A 190 -6.38 6.20 27.82
N GLN A 191 -6.20 5.01 28.43
CA GLN A 191 -5.02 4.68 29.24
C GLN A 191 -4.09 3.67 28.55
N ILE A 192 -4.63 2.77 27.74
CA ILE A 192 -3.92 1.62 27.20
C ILE A 192 -3.65 1.82 25.71
N PHE A 193 -2.37 2.02 25.41
CA PHE A 193 -1.85 2.21 24.07
C PHE A 193 -0.75 1.17 23.79
N TYR A 194 -0.62 0.81 22.51
CA TYR A 194 0.43 -0.04 21.98
C TYR A 194 1.18 0.69 20.86
N ALA A 195 2.46 0.41 20.71
CA ALA A 195 3.33 0.99 19.69
C ALA A 195 4.30 -0.07 19.15
N GLY A 196 4.27 -0.30 17.84
CA GLY A 196 5.19 -1.17 17.13
C GLY A 196 6.41 -0.41 16.61
N VAL A 197 7.58 -1.02 16.68
CA VAL A 197 8.85 -0.45 16.22
C VAL A 197 9.48 -1.33 15.14
N GLY A 198 10.11 -0.71 14.13
CA GLY A 198 11.04 -1.40 13.24
C GLY A 198 10.52 -1.81 11.85
N GLY A 199 9.48 -1.16 11.33
CA GLY A 199 8.99 -1.44 9.96
C GLY A 199 10.04 -1.27 8.84
N ALA A 200 9.74 -1.82 7.66
CA ALA A 200 10.70 -2.24 6.62
C ALA A 200 11.78 -1.21 6.22
N PRO A 201 11.48 0.10 6.04
CA PRO A 201 12.50 1.08 5.65
C PRO A 201 13.62 1.25 6.68
N SER A 202 13.44 0.79 7.91
CA SER A 202 14.49 0.85 8.94
C SER A 202 15.56 -0.22 8.76
N LEU A 203 15.18 -1.46 8.42
CA LEU A 203 16.08 -2.61 8.35
C LEU A 203 17.06 -2.50 7.17
N GLU A 204 16.56 -2.26 5.94
CA GLU A 204 17.41 -2.08 4.75
C GLU A 204 18.43 -0.93 4.87
N MET A 205 18.10 0.10 5.67
CA MET A 205 18.94 1.29 5.87
C MET A 205 19.74 1.24 7.19
N GLY A 206 19.89 0.06 7.78
CA GLY A 206 20.87 -0.21 8.83
C GLY A 206 20.42 0.07 10.27
N ALA A 207 19.13 -0.07 10.57
CA ALA A 207 18.58 -0.06 11.94
C ALA A 207 19.03 -1.32 12.71
N SER A 208 20.32 -1.34 13.02
CA SER A 208 21.09 -2.49 13.51
C SER A 208 21.07 -2.66 15.04
N ASP A 209 20.35 -1.79 15.76
CA ASP A 209 20.12 -1.93 17.20
C ASP A 209 18.78 -2.64 17.45
N SER A 210 18.79 -3.95 17.24
CA SER A 210 17.64 -4.85 17.42
C SER A 210 17.03 -4.79 18.83
N ALA A 211 17.79 -4.32 19.82
CA ALA A 211 17.29 -4.08 21.18
C ALA A 211 16.03 -3.21 21.20
N ASN A 212 15.87 -2.29 20.25
CA ASN A 212 14.73 -1.37 20.18
C ASN A 212 13.50 -1.96 19.46
N LEU A 213 13.59 -3.08 18.76
CA LEU A 213 12.52 -3.66 17.92
C LEU A 213 11.33 -4.18 18.75
N GLY A 214 10.30 -4.73 18.09
CA GLY A 214 9.18 -5.35 18.75
C GLY A 214 8.09 -4.38 19.25
N LEU A 215 7.39 -4.81 20.31
CA LEU A 215 6.13 -4.20 20.75
C LEU A 215 6.24 -3.49 22.11
N TYR A 216 5.87 -2.22 22.14
CA TYR A 216 5.83 -1.37 23.34
C TYR A 216 4.40 -1.10 23.78
N ARG A 217 4.23 -0.82 25.07
CA ARG A 217 2.93 -0.60 25.69
C ARG A 217 2.95 0.50 26.76
N SER A 218 1.86 1.26 26.82
CA SER A 218 1.47 2.15 27.91
C SER A 218 0.24 1.61 28.65
N ILE A 219 0.12 1.92 29.94
CA ILE A 219 -1.08 1.68 30.76
C ILE A 219 -1.59 2.92 31.52
N ASP A 220 -1.00 4.08 31.27
CA ASP A 220 -1.20 5.32 32.05
C ASP A 220 -1.56 6.54 31.18
N GLY A 221 -2.02 6.32 29.95
CA GLY A 221 -2.31 7.40 29.01
C GLY A 221 -1.08 7.90 28.25
N GLY A 222 -0.05 7.06 28.16
CA GLY A 222 1.16 7.30 27.39
C GLY A 222 2.21 8.14 28.11
N GLU A 223 2.10 8.27 29.44
CA GLU A 223 3.13 8.89 30.27
C GLU A 223 4.38 8.01 30.31
N ASN A 224 4.22 6.68 30.50
CA ASN A 224 5.32 5.72 30.51
C ASN A 224 5.09 4.59 29.49
N TRP A 225 6.19 4.08 28.93
CA TRP A 225 6.17 3.02 27.92
C TRP A 225 7.15 1.90 28.29
N THR A 226 6.75 0.65 28.08
CA THR A 226 7.53 -0.56 28.40
C THR A 226 7.50 -1.52 27.20
N LYS A 227 8.65 -2.08 26.80
CA LYS A 227 8.75 -3.17 25.80
C LYS A 227 8.17 -4.46 26.38
N LEU A 228 7.39 -5.20 25.61
CA LEU A 228 6.73 -6.44 26.06
C LEU A 228 7.62 -7.66 25.85
N ASP A 229 8.66 -7.74 26.68
CA ASP A 229 9.74 -8.73 26.65
C ASP A 229 9.32 -10.22 26.73
N SER A 230 8.08 -10.52 27.13
CA SER A 230 7.52 -11.86 27.41
C SER A 230 7.55 -12.92 26.28
N ASN A 231 8.09 -12.62 25.11
CA ASN A 231 8.31 -13.53 23.99
C ASN A 231 9.52 -13.04 23.20
N GLU A 232 10.55 -13.89 23.09
CA GLU A 232 11.89 -13.50 22.63
C GLU A 232 11.89 -13.16 21.13
N ASP A 233 11.26 -13.99 20.30
CA ASP A 233 11.05 -13.77 18.86
C ASP A 233 10.39 -12.41 18.54
N LEU A 234 9.35 -11.99 19.28
CA LEU A 234 8.73 -10.66 19.09
C LEU A 234 9.67 -9.48 19.46
N ASN A 235 10.71 -9.70 20.26
CA ASN A 235 11.65 -8.64 20.61
C ASN A 235 12.65 -8.32 19.49
N GLU A 236 12.80 -9.21 18.51
CA GLU A 236 13.83 -9.18 17.47
C GLU A 236 13.26 -8.86 16.07
N VAL A 237 11.93 -8.94 15.89
CA VAL A 237 11.24 -8.57 14.65
C VAL A 237 10.78 -7.11 14.62
N GLY A 238 10.76 -6.53 13.41
CA GLY A 238 10.10 -5.26 13.16
C GLY A 238 8.58 -5.40 13.18
N VAL A 239 7.87 -4.62 13.99
CA VAL A 239 6.39 -4.62 13.99
C VAL A 239 5.88 -3.73 12.86
N SER A 240 5.10 -4.34 11.97
CA SER A 240 4.49 -3.68 10.83
C SER A 240 3.14 -3.05 11.18
N ASP A 241 2.21 -3.80 11.78
CA ASP A 241 0.81 -3.37 11.97
C ASP A 241 0.12 -4.00 13.21
N LEU A 242 -0.96 -3.39 13.71
CA LEU A 242 -1.53 -3.66 15.05
C LEU A 242 -3.07 -3.59 15.12
N GLU A 243 -3.78 -4.72 15.02
CA GLU A 243 -5.27 -4.74 14.91
C GLU A 243 -5.96 -5.42 16.11
N TYR A 244 -7.11 -4.93 16.60
CA TYR A 244 -7.69 -5.33 17.91
C TYR A 244 -9.14 -5.85 17.90
N ASP A 245 -9.34 -7.12 18.30
CA ASP A 245 -10.68 -7.65 18.64
C ASP A 245 -11.07 -7.31 20.08
N ALA A 246 -11.74 -6.17 20.24
CA ALA A 246 -12.34 -5.72 21.50
C ALA A 246 -13.32 -6.74 22.13
N GLN A 247 -13.88 -7.68 21.34
CA GLN A 247 -14.78 -8.72 21.82
C GLN A 247 -14.06 -10.05 22.14
N LYS A 248 -12.72 -10.07 22.15
CA LYS A 248 -11.87 -11.13 22.74
C LYS A 248 -10.82 -10.57 23.70
N ASP A 249 -10.67 -9.25 23.79
CA ASP A 249 -9.50 -8.59 24.36
C ASP A 249 -8.20 -9.19 23.78
N THR A 250 -8.07 -9.09 22.46
CA THR A 250 -6.96 -9.69 21.70
C THR A 250 -6.47 -8.70 20.65
N LEU A 251 -5.20 -8.32 20.77
CA LEU A 251 -4.46 -7.53 19.78
C LEU A 251 -3.66 -8.52 18.91
N TYR A 252 -3.79 -8.37 17.60
CA TYR A 252 -3.02 -9.09 16.59
C TYR A 252 -1.88 -8.19 16.11
N VAL A 253 -0.72 -8.78 15.88
CA VAL A 253 0.51 -8.06 15.53
C VAL A 253 1.02 -8.63 14.21
N GLY A 254 1.11 -7.77 13.20
CA GLY A 254 1.89 -8.03 12.00
C GLY A 254 3.36 -7.72 12.28
N ALA A 255 4.24 -8.56 11.78
CA ALA A 255 5.68 -8.37 11.86
C ALA A 255 6.35 -8.67 10.53
N LEU A 256 7.59 -8.21 10.43
CA LEU A 256 8.49 -8.39 9.30
C LEU A 256 9.59 -9.38 9.69
N ASN A 257 10.03 -10.18 8.72
CA ASN A 257 11.18 -11.06 8.87
C ASN A 257 12.47 -10.18 8.87
N PRO A 258 13.32 -10.23 9.93
CA PRO A 258 14.54 -9.42 9.99
C PRO A 258 15.51 -9.71 8.84
N ASP A 259 15.47 -10.92 8.26
CA ASP A 259 16.37 -11.36 7.18
C ASP A 259 15.88 -10.95 5.78
N GLY A 260 14.86 -10.09 5.69
CA GLY A 260 14.41 -9.47 4.42
C GLY A 260 13.72 -10.41 3.43
N GLY A 261 13.47 -11.67 3.82
CA GLY A 261 12.63 -12.62 3.07
C GLY A 261 13.19 -13.10 1.73
N SER A 262 14.42 -12.71 1.35
CA SER A 262 15.07 -13.15 0.10
C SER A 262 15.82 -14.46 0.29
N ASP A 263 15.10 -15.51 0.69
CA ASP A 263 15.57 -16.91 0.72
C ASP A 263 15.64 -17.51 -0.72
N ASP A 264 16.05 -16.66 -1.66
CA ASP A 264 16.33 -16.94 -3.07
C ASP A 264 17.78 -17.48 -3.20
N SER A 265 18.26 -18.20 -2.17
CA SER A 265 19.59 -18.80 -2.08
C SER A 265 19.71 -20.05 -2.96
N ASP A 266 19.55 -19.85 -4.27
CA ASP A 266 19.73 -20.84 -5.35
C ASP A 266 21.21 -21.27 -5.52
N ASP A 267 22.07 -20.92 -4.54
CA ASP A 267 23.51 -21.26 -4.37
C ASP A 267 23.71 -22.75 -4.02
N SER A 268 23.20 -23.57 -4.93
CA SER A 268 23.10 -25.03 -4.94
C SER A 268 24.45 -25.78 -5.07
N ASP A 269 25.56 -25.14 -4.67
CA ASP A 269 26.95 -25.62 -4.78
C ASP A 269 27.66 -25.72 -3.40
N SER A 270 26.96 -25.54 -2.26
CA SER A 270 27.52 -25.78 -0.92
C SER A 270 27.22 -27.21 -0.43
N ASP A 271 28.27 -28.06 -0.40
CA ASP A 271 28.21 -29.49 -0.01
C ASP A 271 28.37 -29.71 1.51
N ASP A 272 28.50 -28.64 2.30
CA ASP A 272 28.71 -28.67 3.75
C ASP A 272 27.40 -29.09 4.46
N SER A 273 27.33 -30.36 4.84
CA SER A 273 26.07 -31.09 5.05
C SER A 273 25.79 -31.51 6.50
N ASP A 274 26.49 -30.89 7.46
CA ASP A 274 26.45 -31.26 8.89
C ASP A 274 25.75 -30.20 9.80
N ASP A 275 25.53 -28.96 9.35
CA ASP A 275 24.78 -27.93 10.11
C ASP A 275 23.26 -28.14 9.89
N LEU A 276 22.64 -28.95 10.76
CA LEU A 276 21.22 -29.34 10.70
C LEU A 276 20.36 -28.78 11.87
N ASP A 277 20.92 -27.89 12.67
CA ASP A 277 20.37 -27.54 13.99
C ASP A 277 19.53 -26.24 13.97
N ASP A 278 18.22 -26.43 14.19
CA ASP A 278 17.31 -25.58 14.98
C ASP A 278 16.95 -24.12 14.56
N ASP A 279 17.28 -23.65 13.35
CA ASP A 279 16.72 -22.39 12.79
C ASP A 279 15.21 -22.53 12.39
N ASP A 280 14.34 -22.68 13.39
CA ASP A 280 12.89 -22.65 13.26
C ASP A 280 12.43 -21.23 12.83
N PRO A 281 11.65 -21.06 11.75
CA PRO A 281 11.45 -19.75 11.13
C PRO A 281 10.72 -18.73 12.04
N ILE A 282 11.36 -17.57 12.22
CA ILE A 282 10.87 -16.49 13.10
C ILE A 282 9.44 -16.07 12.68
N PRO A 283 8.45 -16.07 13.60
CA PRO A 283 7.07 -15.75 13.23
C PRO A 283 6.90 -14.31 12.75
N THR A 284 6.19 -14.12 11.63
CA THR A 284 5.76 -12.80 11.14
C THR A 284 4.37 -12.38 11.65
N PHE A 285 3.77 -13.16 12.56
CA PHE A 285 2.44 -12.89 13.13
C PHE A 285 2.34 -13.35 14.60
N TYR A 286 1.78 -12.48 15.45
CA TYR A 286 1.62 -12.73 16.89
C TYR A 286 0.22 -12.39 17.42
N ILE A 287 -0.18 -13.07 18.49
CA ILE A 287 -1.47 -12.89 19.19
C ILE A 287 -1.21 -12.49 20.64
N VAL A 288 -1.54 -11.23 20.97
CA VAL A 288 -1.43 -10.65 22.32
C VAL A 288 -2.81 -10.69 22.99
N LYS A 289 -3.00 -11.61 23.94
CA LYS A 289 -4.28 -11.80 24.65
C LYS A 289 -4.33 -11.06 25.97
N ASN A 290 -5.53 -10.67 26.39
CA ASN A 290 -5.79 -9.82 27.54
C ASN A 290 -5.05 -8.47 27.40
N ALA A 291 -5.08 -7.87 26.20
CA ALA A 291 -4.36 -6.65 25.85
C ALA A 291 -4.84 -5.40 26.63
N SER A 292 -6.06 -5.43 27.18
CA SER A 292 -6.60 -4.44 28.11
C SER A 292 -6.22 -4.69 29.59
N SER A 293 -5.63 -5.85 29.92
CA SER A 293 -5.24 -6.21 31.29
C SER A 293 -3.85 -5.67 31.67
N SER A 294 -3.49 -5.68 32.96
CA SER A 294 -2.12 -5.35 33.39
C SER A 294 -1.05 -6.33 32.88
N SER A 295 -1.44 -7.52 32.41
CA SER A 295 -0.54 -8.66 32.20
C SER A 295 -0.97 -9.45 30.95
N PRO A 296 -0.78 -8.88 29.74
CA PRO A 296 -1.09 -9.57 28.50
C PRO A 296 -0.20 -10.81 28.31
N THR A 297 -0.66 -11.77 27.50
CA THR A 297 0.12 -12.96 27.14
C THR A 297 0.30 -13.05 25.63
N ILE A 298 1.55 -13.13 25.18
CA ILE A 298 1.92 -13.16 23.77
C ILE A 298 2.10 -14.61 23.28
N LYS A 299 1.77 -14.86 22.01
CA LYS A 299 2.11 -16.08 21.27
C LYS A 299 2.41 -15.74 19.81
N GLY A 300 3.60 -16.07 19.34
CA GLY A 300 3.91 -16.10 17.91
C GLY A 300 3.29 -17.31 17.20
N GLY A 301 3.26 -17.23 15.87
CA GLY A 301 2.97 -18.34 14.97
C GLY A 301 1.50 -18.49 14.60
N ALA A 302 1.23 -18.58 13.29
CA ALA A 302 -0.08 -18.91 12.73
C ALA A 302 0.06 -19.93 11.59
N LEU A 303 -0.75 -20.98 11.61
CA LEU A 303 -0.69 -22.02 10.58
C LEU A 303 -1.30 -21.52 9.26
N GLY A 304 -0.58 -21.62 8.14
CA GLY A 304 -1.12 -21.29 6.82
C GLY A 304 -1.01 -19.82 6.40
N LEU A 305 -0.25 -19.01 7.14
CA LEU A 305 0.50 -17.90 6.52
C LEU A 305 1.83 -18.46 5.97
N PRO A 306 2.39 -17.92 4.88
CA PRO A 306 3.77 -18.19 4.50
C PRO A 306 4.74 -17.45 5.43
N SER A 307 6.01 -17.88 5.48
CA SER A 307 7.06 -17.28 6.32
C SER A 307 7.60 -15.97 5.73
N GLN A 308 6.71 -15.00 5.55
CA GLN A 308 6.97 -13.73 4.87
C GLN A 308 6.22 -12.59 5.58
N ASP A 309 6.66 -11.36 5.32
CA ASP A 309 6.21 -10.12 5.95
C ASP A 309 4.69 -9.92 5.91
N VAL A 310 4.09 -9.77 7.10
CA VAL A 310 2.70 -9.32 7.21
C VAL A 310 2.67 -7.81 6.98
N SER A 311 2.32 -7.37 5.79
CA SER A 311 2.37 -5.95 5.38
C SER A 311 1.20 -5.11 5.90
N ALA A 312 0.08 -5.74 6.24
CA ALA A 312 -1.08 -5.10 6.88
C ALA A 312 -2.00 -6.15 7.54
N LEU A 313 -2.72 -5.76 8.58
CA LEU A 313 -3.80 -6.52 9.21
C LEU A 313 -5.15 -5.81 9.06
N SER A 314 -6.25 -6.54 9.11
CA SER A 314 -7.57 -5.94 9.33
C SER A 314 -8.60 -6.95 9.89
N TYR A 315 -9.45 -6.50 10.81
CA TYR A 315 -10.41 -7.33 11.53
C TYR A 315 -11.87 -6.91 11.24
N ALA A 316 -12.62 -7.81 10.62
CA ALA A 316 -14.02 -7.59 10.26
C ALA A 316 -14.96 -8.22 11.31
N SER A 317 -15.86 -7.43 11.90
CA SER A 317 -16.81 -7.91 12.93
C SER A 317 -18.30 -7.58 12.66
N LYS A 318 -18.77 -7.78 11.42
CA LYS A 318 -20.19 -7.60 11.04
C LYS A 318 -21.07 -8.78 11.45
N GLU A 319 -22.23 -8.50 12.07
CA GLU A 319 -23.38 -9.42 12.21
C GLU A 319 -23.06 -10.82 12.79
N GLY A 320 -22.06 -10.90 13.67
CA GLY A 320 -21.60 -12.16 14.29
C GLY A 320 -20.62 -12.97 13.46
N THR A 321 -20.36 -12.59 12.20
CA THR A 321 -19.15 -13.01 11.50
C THR A 321 -17.95 -12.26 12.08
N ARG A 322 -16.85 -12.98 12.34
CA ARG A 322 -15.58 -12.44 12.81
C ARG A 322 -14.48 -13.01 11.95
N LYS A 323 -13.77 -12.16 11.22
CA LYS A 323 -12.72 -12.57 10.29
C LYS A 323 -11.51 -11.67 10.46
N LEU A 324 -10.35 -12.26 10.67
CA LEU A 324 -9.07 -11.56 10.63
C LEU A 324 -8.46 -11.77 9.25
N TYR A 325 -7.90 -10.71 8.68
CA TYR A 325 -7.19 -10.74 7.41
C TYR A 325 -5.77 -10.24 7.59
N ALA A 326 -4.86 -10.83 6.81
CA ALA A 326 -3.47 -10.43 6.73
C ALA A 326 -3.09 -10.25 5.25
N ALA A 327 -2.47 -9.13 4.90
CA ALA A 327 -1.77 -8.98 3.64
C ALA A 327 -0.35 -9.54 3.81
N VAL A 328 0.09 -10.38 2.87
CA VAL A 328 1.45 -10.98 2.88
C VAL A 328 1.95 -11.04 1.44
N SER A 329 3.03 -10.33 1.13
CA SER A 329 3.68 -10.31 -0.20
C SER A 329 2.77 -10.03 -1.42
N GLY A 330 1.64 -9.34 -1.22
CA GLY A 330 0.66 -9.02 -2.28
C GLY A 330 -0.55 -9.97 -2.36
N ASP A 331 -0.51 -11.09 -1.62
CA ASP A 331 -1.69 -11.92 -1.36
C ASP A 331 -2.49 -11.37 -0.16
N ILE A 332 -3.76 -11.76 -0.04
CA ILE A 332 -4.55 -11.64 1.20
C ILE A 332 -4.86 -13.03 1.72
N TYR A 333 -4.64 -13.23 3.02
CA TYR A 333 -5.02 -14.42 3.78
C TYR A 333 -6.18 -14.12 4.73
N GLU A 334 -7.10 -15.06 4.91
CA GLU A 334 -8.28 -14.96 5.78
C GLU A 334 -8.22 -16.01 6.91
N SER A 335 -8.57 -15.60 8.13
CA SER A 335 -8.66 -16.43 9.34
C SER A 335 -10.06 -16.34 9.97
N ASP A 336 -10.83 -17.43 9.91
CA ASP A 336 -12.04 -17.65 10.71
C ASP A 336 -11.75 -18.08 12.16
N SER A 337 -10.49 -18.35 12.51
CA SER A 337 -10.10 -18.99 13.77
C SER A 337 -9.51 -18.04 14.83
N ASN A 338 -9.53 -16.73 14.56
CA ASN A 338 -8.93 -15.66 15.40
C ASN A 338 -7.39 -15.79 15.44
N GLY A 339 -6.75 -15.73 14.26
CA GLY A 339 -5.30 -15.71 14.08
C GLY A 339 -4.59 -17.06 14.14
N LYS A 340 -5.27 -18.17 14.44
CA LYS A 340 -4.60 -19.48 14.61
C LYS A 340 -4.28 -20.18 13.31
N THR A 341 -5.15 -20.01 12.31
CA THR A 341 -5.13 -20.72 11.03
C THR A 341 -5.62 -19.77 9.96
N PHE A 342 -4.80 -19.54 8.95
CA PHE A 342 -5.12 -18.73 7.78
C PHE A 342 -5.29 -19.61 6.55
N SER A 343 -5.99 -19.07 5.56
CA SER A 343 -6.12 -19.63 4.22
C SER A 343 -6.08 -18.51 3.19
N LEU A 344 -5.42 -18.75 2.06
CA LEU A 344 -5.33 -17.80 0.94
C LEU A 344 -6.74 -17.38 0.49
N PHE A 345 -7.02 -16.08 0.58
CA PHE A 345 -8.28 -15.46 0.23
C PHE A 345 -8.23 -14.75 -1.13
N PHE A 346 -7.08 -14.19 -1.51
CA PHE A 346 -6.87 -13.50 -2.78
C PHE A 346 -5.41 -13.60 -3.20
N ASP A 347 -5.16 -14.08 -4.44
CA ASP A 347 -3.83 -14.31 -5.05
C ASP A 347 -3.32 -13.11 -5.88
N GLY A 348 -3.72 -11.90 -5.46
CA GLY A 348 -3.27 -10.62 -6.01
C GLY A 348 -3.61 -10.37 -7.49
N ASN A 349 -2.90 -9.40 -8.07
CA ASN A 349 -2.25 -9.67 -9.35
C ASN A 349 -0.80 -10.06 -9.02
N PRO A 350 -0.12 -10.90 -9.82
CA PRO A 350 1.22 -11.42 -9.52
C PRO A 350 2.36 -10.40 -9.73
N ARG A 351 2.11 -9.11 -9.41
CA ARG A 351 2.97 -7.90 -9.49
C ARG A 351 2.46 -6.71 -8.65
N GLU A 352 1.46 -6.88 -7.79
CA GLU A 352 0.87 -5.77 -7.01
C GLU A 352 1.06 -6.09 -5.53
N GLN A 353 1.72 -5.21 -4.77
CA GLN A 353 1.82 -5.36 -3.31
C GLN A 353 0.51 -4.85 -2.68
N ILE A 354 0.13 -5.41 -1.51
CA ILE A 354 -1.03 -4.97 -0.75
C ILE A 354 -0.55 -4.36 0.56
N ASN A 355 -0.55 -3.04 0.60
CA ASN A 355 0.12 -2.27 1.66
C ASN A 355 -0.88 -1.68 2.65
N VAL A 356 -2.17 -1.61 2.31
CA VAL A 356 -3.23 -1.13 3.22
C VAL A 356 -4.44 -2.02 3.00
N LEU A 357 -5.11 -2.42 4.08
CA LEU A 357 -6.21 -3.38 4.06
C LEU A 357 -7.30 -2.97 5.06
N PHE A 358 -8.57 -3.04 4.66
CA PHE A 358 -9.71 -2.56 5.47
C PHE A 358 -11.00 -3.36 5.18
N PHE A 359 -11.86 -3.57 6.18
CA PHE A 359 -13.08 -4.38 6.06
C PHE A 359 -14.36 -3.77 6.68
N ASP A 360 -15.50 -3.88 5.99
CA ASP A 360 -16.80 -3.32 6.39
C ASP A 360 -17.61 -4.25 7.32
N PRO A 361 -18.25 -3.71 8.37
CA PRO A 361 -17.92 -2.51 9.14
C PRO A 361 -17.99 -2.79 10.66
N LEU A 362 -18.02 -1.73 11.47
CA LEU A 362 -18.22 -1.74 12.93
C LEU A 362 -17.05 -2.29 13.77
N LEU A 363 -15.81 -1.82 13.51
CA LEU A 363 -15.02 -1.00 14.46
C LEU A 363 -13.53 -0.90 14.06
N ARG A 364 -12.94 0.28 14.34
CA ARG A 364 -11.50 0.62 14.42
C ARG A 364 -10.48 -0.33 13.74
N ALA A 365 -10.00 0.06 12.57
CA ALA A 365 -8.77 -0.47 11.98
C ALA A 365 -7.51 0.28 12.48
N SER A 366 -6.34 -0.35 12.43
CA SER A 366 -5.02 0.31 12.30
C SER A 366 -4.75 0.81 10.87
N ASN A 367 -3.55 1.29 10.53
CA ASN A 367 -3.23 1.82 9.19
C ASN A 367 -1.72 1.77 8.84
N ALA A 368 -0.92 0.93 9.49
CA ALA A 368 0.53 0.96 9.33
C ALA A 368 0.99 0.22 8.06
N GLY A 369 0.81 0.91 6.92
CA GLY A 369 0.90 0.32 5.59
C GLY A 369 2.02 0.88 4.72
N PHE A 370 3.23 0.36 4.86
CA PHE A 370 4.43 1.00 4.29
C PHE A 370 5.27 0.11 3.35
N ASP A 371 4.95 0.16 2.05
CA ASP A 371 5.97 0.27 1.01
C ASP A 371 5.43 0.99 -0.25
N GLY A 372 6.30 1.37 -1.20
CA GLY A 372 6.04 2.39 -2.22
C GLY A 372 6.20 1.96 -3.69
N LEU A 373 5.30 1.12 -4.22
CA LEU A 373 5.25 0.86 -5.67
C LEU A 373 4.43 1.91 -6.45
N SER A 374 5.14 2.81 -7.13
CA SER A 374 4.51 3.85 -7.96
C SER A 374 3.80 3.28 -9.21
N GLY A 375 2.49 3.53 -9.32
CA GLY A 375 1.63 3.11 -10.43
C GLY A 375 1.96 3.72 -11.80
N LEU A 376 3.06 3.26 -12.41
CA LEU A 376 3.60 3.73 -13.68
C LEU A 376 2.54 3.71 -14.78
N ALA A 377 2.21 4.90 -15.32
CA ALA A 377 1.07 5.15 -16.19
C ALA A 377 0.96 4.22 -17.41
N ASN A 378 0.22 3.12 -17.25
CA ASN A 378 0.22 1.99 -18.15
C ASN A 378 -0.34 2.34 -19.55
N LEU A 379 0.55 2.37 -20.56
CA LEU A 379 0.20 2.64 -21.96
C LEU A 379 -0.46 1.41 -22.61
N ILE A 380 -1.75 1.22 -22.33
CA ILE A 380 -2.54 0.13 -22.91
C ILE A 380 -2.87 0.46 -24.36
N VAL A 381 -2.38 -0.37 -25.28
CA VAL A 381 -2.92 -0.47 -26.65
C VAL A 381 -4.36 -0.95 -26.52
N SER A 382 -5.32 -0.05 -26.73
CA SER A 382 -6.74 -0.32 -26.52
C SER A 382 -7.34 -1.14 -27.66
N ASN A 383 -6.86 -0.97 -28.89
CA ASN A 383 -7.30 -1.74 -30.05
C ASN A 383 -6.26 -1.76 -31.17
N VAL A 384 -6.27 -2.82 -31.98
CA VAL A 384 -5.48 -2.95 -33.22
C VAL A 384 -6.41 -3.24 -34.38
N PHE A 385 -6.58 -2.26 -35.27
CA PHE A 385 -7.54 -2.31 -36.37
C PHE A 385 -6.86 -2.70 -37.69
N GLY A 386 -7.37 -3.78 -38.30
CA GLY A 386 -7.05 -4.18 -39.68
C GLY A 386 -7.01 -5.70 -39.86
N LYS A 387 -7.79 -6.22 -40.84
CA LYS A 387 -7.60 -7.59 -41.34
C LYS A 387 -6.28 -7.64 -42.13
N ILE A 388 -5.24 -8.25 -41.57
CA ILE A 388 -3.98 -8.48 -42.28
C ILE A 388 -4.17 -9.68 -43.21
N SER A 389 -4.49 -9.41 -44.47
CA SER A 389 -4.41 -10.41 -45.53
C SER A 389 -2.96 -10.61 -45.95
N GLY A 390 -2.54 -11.86 -46.10
CA GLY A 390 -1.21 -12.22 -46.62
C GLY A 390 -0.88 -11.50 -47.94
N GLY A 391 0.40 -11.17 -48.16
CA GLY A 391 0.87 -10.50 -49.38
C GLY A 391 0.51 -9.01 -49.51
N SER A 392 -0.35 -8.46 -48.64
CA SER A 392 -0.77 -7.06 -48.72
C SER A 392 0.24 -6.07 -48.14
N ARG A 393 0.25 -4.83 -48.63
CA ARG A 393 0.97 -3.68 -48.03
C ARG A 393 0.06 -2.82 -47.13
N LYS A 394 -1.11 -3.33 -46.70
CA LYS A 394 -2.09 -2.55 -45.94
C LYS A 394 -1.51 -2.14 -44.57
N PRO A 395 -1.59 -0.86 -44.16
CA PRO A 395 -1.07 -0.41 -42.88
C PRO A 395 -1.95 -0.91 -41.72
N ILE A 396 -1.33 -1.17 -40.57
CA ILE A 396 -2.04 -1.51 -39.32
C ILE A 396 -2.29 -0.22 -38.54
N LYS A 397 -3.52 0.05 -38.12
CA LYS A 397 -3.83 1.17 -37.20
C LYS A 397 -3.85 0.66 -35.76
N VAL A 398 -3.02 1.24 -34.90
CA VAL A 398 -2.99 0.97 -33.46
C VAL A 398 -3.64 2.16 -32.75
N LYS A 399 -4.62 1.92 -31.87
CA LYS A 399 -5.21 2.94 -30.99
C LYS A 399 -4.73 2.73 -29.55
N PHE A 400 -4.46 3.82 -28.84
CA PHE A 400 -4.10 3.82 -27.43
C PHE A 400 -5.32 4.16 -26.56
N ASN A 401 -5.26 3.83 -25.27
CA ASN A 401 -6.30 4.19 -24.29
C ASN A 401 -6.32 5.70 -23.96
N ARG A 402 -5.17 6.39 -24.06
CA ARG A 402 -5.00 7.83 -23.83
C ARG A 402 -4.15 8.48 -24.95
N PRO A 403 -4.13 9.81 -25.10
CA PRO A 403 -3.11 10.48 -25.90
C PRO A 403 -1.72 10.21 -25.32
N ILE A 404 -0.79 9.73 -26.15
CA ILE A 404 0.64 9.77 -25.83
C ILE A 404 1.08 11.24 -25.95
N ASP A 405 1.53 11.85 -24.85
CA ASP A 405 2.20 13.15 -24.95
C ASP A 405 3.49 13.03 -25.79
N THR A 406 3.58 13.93 -26.76
CA THR A 406 4.69 14.04 -27.72
C THR A 406 5.53 15.31 -27.55
N SER A 407 5.18 16.17 -26.59
CA SER A 407 5.90 17.42 -26.33
C SER A 407 7.29 17.19 -25.69
N ARG A 408 7.39 16.27 -24.72
CA ARG A 408 8.60 16.00 -23.92
C ARG A 408 9.38 14.72 -24.30
N ALA A 409 9.34 14.25 -25.56
CA ALA A 409 9.99 12.96 -25.91
C ALA A 409 10.54 12.88 -27.35
N THR A 410 11.86 12.93 -27.49
CA THR A 410 12.53 13.10 -28.80
C THR A 410 12.34 11.93 -29.79
N LYS A 411 12.22 10.67 -29.34
CA LYS A 411 12.36 9.47 -30.21
C LYS A 411 11.42 8.28 -29.92
N ARG A 412 10.14 8.49 -29.57
CA ARG A 412 9.15 7.36 -29.42
C ARG A 412 8.96 6.59 -30.76
N LYS A 413 9.24 5.28 -30.79
CA LYS A 413 9.22 4.42 -32.00
C LYS A 413 8.47 3.09 -31.76
N ILE A 414 7.36 2.88 -32.47
CA ILE A 414 6.66 1.59 -32.51
C ILE A 414 7.31 0.71 -33.59
N ARG A 415 7.52 -0.58 -33.31
CA ARG A 415 8.13 -1.54 -34.23
C ARG A 415 7.20 -2.73 -34.48
N ALA A 416 7.06 -3.16 -35.72
CA ALA A 416 6.44 -4.44 -36.07
C ALA A 416 7.50 -5.37 -36.66
N LYS A 417 7.58 -6.60 -36.13
CA LYS A 417 8.45 -7.67 -36.63
C LYS A 417 7.61 -8.84 -37.13
N ALA A 418 7.89 -9.30 -38.35
CA ALA A 418 7.27 -10.51 -38.90
C ALA A 418 8.37 -11.49 -39.37
N GLY A 419 8.28 -12.74 -38.93
CA GLY A 419 9.33 -13.75 -39.16
C GLY A 419 10.70 -13.34 -38.58
N ARG A 420 11.78 -13.84 -39.19
CA ARG A 420 13.16 -13.49 -38.81
C ARG A 420 13.58 -12.10 -39.36
N GLY A 421 13.24 -11.79 -40.62
CA GLY A 421 13.77 -10.61 -41.33
C GLY A 421 12.92 -9.33 -41.32
N PHE A 422 11.58 -9.39 -41.35
CA PHE A 422 10.78 -8.19 -41.62
C PHE A 422 10.75 -7.23 -40.42
N ARG A 423 11.14 -5.97 -40.63
CA ARG A 423 11.06 -4.88 -39.65
C ARG A 423 10.38 -3.66 -40.28
N SER A 424 9.20 -3.29 -39.78
CA SER A 424 8.65 -1.94 -39.94
C SER A 424 8.79 -1.17 -38.64
N SER A 425 8.94 0.16 -38.75
CA SER A 425 8.86 1.07 -37.61
C SER A 425 8.17 2.36 -38.02
N THR A 426 7.27 2.85 -37.17
CA THR A 426 6.57 4.12 -37.38
C THR A 426 6.81 5.07 -36.21
N ARG A 427 6.69 6.37 -36.47
CA ARG A 427 6.62 7.40 -35.41
C ARG A 427 5.15 7.58 -35.02
N ILE A 428 4.89 7.92 -33.76
CA ILE A 428 3.57 8.33 -33.31
C ILE A 428 3.30 9.75 -33.83
N SER A 429 2.09 10.03 -34.30
CA SER A 429 1.68 11.38 -34.72
C SER A 429 1.45 12.28 -33.50
N LYS A 430 1.65 13.61 -33.63
CA LYS A 430 1.53 14.57 -32.50
C LYS A 430 0.24 14.45 -31.67
N SER A 431 -0.86 14.00 -32.29
CA SER A 431 -2.16 13.75 -31.63
C SER A 431 -2.19 12.57 -30.64
N GLY A 432 -1.14 11.76 -30.53
CA GLY A 432 -0.89 10.82 -29.43
C GLY A 432 -1.77 9.56 -29.37
N GLN A 433 -3.06 9.64 -29.67
CA GLN A 433 -4.04 8.56 -29.45
C GLN A 433 -3.96 7.39 -30.44
N SER A 434 -3.20 7.51 -31.54
CA SER A 434 -3.04 6.42 -32.50
C SER A 434 -1.72 6.46 -33.26
N ALA A 435 -1.36 5.33 -33.88
CA ALA A 435 -0.22 5.23 -34.77
C ALA A 435 -0.53 4.31 -35.96
N VAL A 436 0.06 4.62 -37.12
CA VAL A 436 -0.13 3.88 -38.36
C VAL A 436 1.16 3.16 -38.73
N ILE A 437 1.17 1.82 -38.63
CA ILE A 437 2.31 0.99 -38.97
C ILE A 437 2.21 0.59 -40.45
N THR A 438 2.82 1.40 -41.32
CA THR A 438 2.96 1.07 -42.75
C THR A 438 4.07 0.03 -42.95
N PRO A 439 3.82 -1.11 -43.60
CA PRO A 439 4.86 -2.11 -43.86
C PRO A 439 5.80 -1.65 -44.98
N ARG A 440 7.11 -1.89 -44.84
CA ARG A 440 8.15 -1.56 -45.86
C ARG A 440 8.14 -2.48 -47.10
N GLY A 441 7.27 -3.48 -47.10
CA GLY A 441 7.05 -4.47 -48.15
C GLY A 441 5.72 -5.15 -47.88
N SER A 442 5.45 -6.29 -48.52
CA SER A 442 4.24 -7.06 -48.23
C SER A 442 4.33 -7.81 -46.89
N TRP A 443 3.22 -7.88 -46.15
CA TRP A 443 3.09 -8.80 -45.01
C TRP A 443 3.23 -10.26 -45.48
N PRO A 444 3.79 -11.17 -44.66
CA PRO A 444 4.00 -12.56 -45.06
C PRO A 444 2.69 -13.24 -45.45
N ALA A 445 2.72 -14.10 -46.47
CA ALA A 445 1.53 -14.77 -46.99
C ALA A 445 0.83 -15.69 -45.97
N LYS A 446 1.61 -16.29 -45.05
CA LYS A 446 1.12 -17.06 -43.90
C LYS A 446 2.01 -16.75 -42.68
N GLY A 447 1.43 -16.67 -41.48
CA GLY A 447 2.18 -16.60 -40.22
C GLY A 447 1.56 -15.67 -39.17
N SER A 448 2.42 -15.02 -38.38
CA SER A 448 2.00 -13.99 -37.43
C SER A 448 2.92 -12.77 -37.44
N VAL A 449 2.30 -11.59 -37.32
CA VAL A 449 2.97 -10.30 -37.15
C VAL A 449 3.02 -9.99 -35.65
N ARG A 450 4.22 -9.76 -35.11
CA ARG A 450 4.39 -9.27 -33.74
C ARG A 450 4.55 -7.75 -33.74
N VAL A 451 3.60 -7.05 -33.13
CA VAL A 451 3.73 -5.62 -32.83
C VAL A 451 4.38 -5.47 -31.45
N GLN A 452 5.43 -4.66 -31.39
CA GLN A 452 6.14 -4.28 -30.18
C GLN A 452 6.14 -2.75 -30.07
N VAL A 453 5.42 -2.23 -29.08
CA VAL A 453 5.62 -0.86 -28.63
C VAL A 453 6.89 -0.83 -27.77
N ARG A 454 7.70 0.22 -27.93
CA ARG A 454 8.75 0.59 -26.98
C ARG A 454 8.62 2.07 -26.67
N SER A 455 8.44 2.38 -25.39
CA SER A 455 8.72 3.69 -24.81
C SER A 455 10.09 3.61 -24.14
N SER A 456 11.03 4.42 -24.62
CA SER A 456 12.09 4.95 -23.77
C SER A 456 11.51 6.20 -23.12
N LEU A 457 11.27 6.13 -21.81
CA LEU A 457 11.14 7.31 -20.97
C LEU A 457 12.55 7.53 -20.40
N THR A 458 13.19 8.61 -20.84
CA THR A 458 14.34 9.18 -20.14
C THR A 458 13.79 10.36 -19.34
N THR A 459 13.96 10.31 -18.03
CA THR A 459 13.80 11.45 -17.13
C THR A 459 15.04 12.31 -17.24
N GLU A 460 14.91 13.48 -17.84
CA GLU A 460 15.93 14.54 -17.81
C GLU A 460 15.57 15.48 -16.67
N GLY A 461 16.46 15.64 -15.68
CA GLY A 461 16.26 16.46 -14.49
C GLY A 461 17.05 15.91 -13.29
N GLY A 462 18.23 16.49 -13.05
CA GLY A 462 19.15 16.06 -11.99
C GLY A 462 20.62 16.08 -12.42
N ASP A 463 21.16 17.26 -12.75
CA ASP A 463 22.61 17.46 -12.87
C ASP A 463 23.22 17.67 -11.46
N GLU A 464 23.14 16.64 -10.62
CA GLU A 464 23.97 16.54 -9.40
C GLU A 464 25.01 15.44 -9.62
N SER A 465 26.28 15.81 -9.48
CA SER A 465 27.42 14.92 -9.74
C SER A 465 27.72 14.06 -8.53
N ILE A 466 26.93 12.99 -8.36
CA ILE A 466 27.37 11.83 -7.56
C ILE A 466 28.47 11.14 -8.37
N ASP A 467 29.71 11.34 -7.94
CA ASP A 467 30.91 10.81 -8.58
C ASP A 467 31.12 9.35 -8.14
N THR A 468 30.71 8.40 -8.99
CA THR A 468 30.95 6.97 -8.79
C THR A 468 31.50 6.35 -10.08
N ASP A 469 32.79 6.02 -10.07
CA ASP A 469 33.43 5.18 -11.08
C ASP A 469 32.81 3.77 -11.07
N TYR A 470 31.81 3.54 -11.91
CA TYR A 470 31.22 2.22 -12.13
C TYR A 470 30.88 2.03 -13.62
N ASP A 471 31.67 1.22 -14.33
CA ASP A 471 31.50 0.91 -15.76
C ASP A 471 30.34 -0.09 -15.98
N GLY A 472 29.13 0.34 -15.59
CA GLY A 472 27.87 -0.40 -15.70
C GLY A 472 26.88 0.36 -16.59
N SER A 473 26.57 -0.19 -17.77
CA SER A 473 25.79 0.53 -18.79
C SER A 473 24.40 0.96 -18.30
N GLN A 474 24.12 2.27 -18.24
CA GLN A 474 22.86 2.84 -17.72
C GLN A 474 21.61 2.23 -18.39
N GLY A 475 20.91 1.40 -17.61
CA GLY A 475 19.84 0.49 -18.07
C GLY A 475 18.46 1.13 -18.20
N GLY A 476 18.30 2.17 -19.03
CA GLY A 476 17.01 2.85 -19.21
C GLY A 476 15.83 1.90 -19.47
N GLN A 477 14.90 1.81 -18.51
CA GLN A 477 13.81 0.81 -18.44
C GLN A 477 13.00 0.73 -19.75
N ASN A 478 13.19 -0.37 -20.48
CA ASN A 478 12.63 -0.58 -21.81
C ASN A 478 11.32 -1.36 -21.73
N TYR A 479 10.18 -0.68 -21.69
CA TYR A 479 8.83 -1.31 -21.71
C TYR A 479 8.56 -2.10 -23.01
N ARG A 480 7.98 -3.32 -22.91
CA ARG A 480 7.85 -4.28 -24.03
C ARG A 480 6.51 -5.03 -24.12
N LYS A 481 5.35 -4.35 -24.23
CA LYS A 481 4.09 -5.07 -24.54
C LYS A 481 4.14 -5.73 -25.93
N ARG A 482 3.84 -7.03 -26.00
CA ARG A 482 3.91 -7.87 -27.21
C ARG A 482 2.50 -8.22 -27.69
N ILE A 483 2.14 -7.91 -28.94
CA ILE A 483 0.85 -8.31 -29.53
C ILE A 483 1.10 -9.23 -30.74
N LYS A 484 0.44 -10.39 -30.79
CA LYS A 484 0.62 -11.44 -31.82
C LYS A 484 -0.62 -11.52 -32.73
N LEU A 485 -0.55 -10.91 -33.90
CA LEU A 485 -1.62 -10.91 -34.89
C LEU A 485 -1.42 -12.09 -35.86
N ARG A 486 -2.41 -12.95 -36.07
CA ARG A 486 -2.38 -13.99 -37.12
C ARG A 486 -2.79 -13.37 -38.47
N THR A 487 -2.10 -13.72 -39.55
CA THR A 487 -2.57 -13.39 -40.91
C THR A 487 -3.72 -14.32 -41.29
N LYS A 488 -4.71 -13.84 -42.05
CA LYS A 488 -5.62 -14.69 -42.82
C LYS A 488 -5.19 -14.70 -44.28
#